data_AF-A0A8H4E9R4-F1
#
_entry.id   AF-A0A8H4E9R4-F1
#
_cell.length_a   1.000
_cell.length_b   1.000
_cell.length_c   1.000
_cell.angle_alpha   90.00
_cell.angle_beta   90.00
_cell.angle_gamma   90.00
#
_symmetry.space_group_name_H-M   'P 1'
#
loop_
_entity.id
_entity.type
_entity.pdbx_description
1 polymer ?
#
loop_
_entity_poly.entity_id
_entity_poly.type
_entity_poly.pdbx_seq_one_letter_code
_entity_poly.pdbx_strand_id
1 'polypeptide(L)'
;MKSIATVCAGILALLTPTLALPQPLPLDLRRADATKVGYLDFYWKTEDESVYLALSNNSNPLDFTPINGGKPVVSPTLGTKAVRDVSIVEGVGRDKGKYWLIGTDLDIDTTNWDKATRTGSRAIFVWESRDLIHWTNERLTTVEDATAGMVWAPDAIWDPKAGKYLVHWASRFYAATDTNHTGTPTTTDIIRYAHTSDFKTFTKPQTYIDHKTSTIIDLSILRVDDNTFVRFYVSGKVSGPVVEVSRNGLFGNWVTPSGTIQNSTHFEGPYPFWDNVQSGKAYLVCDKVGSVTGLSPWVSTDVTSGTFTPASGGNLGALRHGSVLSVTQKQYDALAALG
;
A
#
# COMPACT_ATOMS: atom_id res chain seq x y z
N MET A 1 74.15 42.26 -37.62
CA MET A 1 73.01 43.12 -37.23
C MET A 1 71.89 42.92 -38.23
N LYS A 2 70.83 42.19 -37.84
CA LYS A 2 69.48 42.28 -38.41
C LYS A 2 68.56 41.47 -37.51
N SER A 3 67.75 42.21 -36.76
CA SER A 3 66.53 41.72 -36.11
C SER A 3 65.54 41.29 -37.18
N ILE A 4 64.77 40.23 -36.94
CA ILE A 4 63.39 40.04 -37.40
C ILE A 4 62.75 38.99 -36.50
N ALA A 5 61.65 39.39 -35.87
CA ALA A 5 60.74 38.58 -35.09
C ALA A 5 60.00 37.58 -35.99
N THR A 6 59.69 36.40 -35.47
CA THR A 6 58.66 35.52 -36.04
C THR A 6 57.74 35.08 -34.91
N VAL A 7 56.50 35.55 -35.01
CA VAL A 7 55.36 35.16 -34.19
C VAL A 7 54.86 33.82 -34.72
N CYS A 8 54.94 32.75 -33.92
CA CYS A 8 54.22 31.51 -34.18
C CYS A 8 52.99 31.47 -33.28
N ALA A 9 51.81 31.58 -33.89
CA ALA A 9 50.53 31.35 -33.25
C ALA A 9 50.38 29.84 -32.96
N GLY A 10 50.46 29.46 -31.68
CA GLY A 10 50.08 28.14 -31.21
C GLY A 10 48.57 28.11 -30.94
N ILE A 11 47.83 27.38 -31.77
CA ILE A 11 46.42 27.05 -31.51
C ILE A 11 46.41 26.11 -30.30
N LEU A 12 45.99 26.61 -29.14
CA LEU A 12 45.75 25.82 -27.95
C LEU A 12 44.39 25.12 -28.10
N ALA A 13 44.39 23.85 -28.51
CA ALA A 13 43.20 23.01 -28.46
C ALA A 13 42.86 22.72 -26.99
N LEU A 14 41.95 23.51 -26.42
CA LEU A 14 41.33 23.25 -25.13
C LEU A 14 40.44 22.01 -25.27
N LEU A 15 40.99 20.84 -24.95
CA LEU A 15 40.22 19.64 -24.64
C LEU A 15 39.49 19.90 -23.32
N THR A 16 38.24 20.34 -23.41
CA THR A 16 37.34 20.31 -22.27
C THR A 16 37.02 18.85 -21.98
N PRO A 17 37.24 18.34 -20.75
CA PRO A 17 36.70 17.05 -20.38
C PRO A 17 35.17 17.22 -20.36
N THR A 18 34.50 16.65 -21.34
CA THR A 18 33.07 16.39 -21.24
C THR A 18 32.90 15.41 -20.08
N LEU A 19 32.59 15.95 -18.91
CA LEU A 19 31.97 15.19 -17.83
C LEU A 19 30.72 14.56 -18.42
N ALA A 20 30.82 13.28 -18.78
CA ALA A 20 29.67 12.49 -19.12
C ALA A 20 28.72 12.57 -17.92
N LEU A 21 27.56 13.19 -18.13
CA LEU A 21 26.45 13.05 -17.19
C LEU A 21 26.27 11.56 -16.94
N PRO A 22 26.12 11.10 -15.69
CA PRO A 22 25.83 9.70 -15.43
C PRO A 22 24.60 9.32 -16.26
N GLN A 23 24.77 8.37 -17.19
CA GLN A 23 23.63 7.81 -17.89
C GLN A 23 22.69 7.24 -16.82
N PRO A 24 21.38 7.48 -16.91
CA PRO A 24 20.44 6.76 -16.07
C PRO A 24 20.72 5.27 -16.29
N LEU A 25 20.97 4.53 -15.20
CA LEU A 25 21.00 3.08 -15.25
C LEU A 25 19.75 2.60 -16.00
N PRO A 26 19.84 1.57 -16.86
CA PRO A 26 18.64 1.01 -17.47
C PRO A 26 17.66 0.62 -16.35
N LEU A 27 16.42 1.09 -16.45
CA LEU A 27 15.33 0.68 -15.56
C LEU A 27 15.14 -0.84 -15.70
N ASP A 28 15.75 -1.64 -14.84
CA ASP A 28 15.42 -3.07 -14.76
C ASP A 28 14.17 -3.24 -13.88
N LEU A 29 13.02 -2.81 -14.43
CA LEU A 29 11.70 -2.94 -13.83
C LEU A 29 11.25 -4.41 -13.87
N ARG A 30 11.62 -5.26 -12.91
CA ARG A 30 11.04 -6.61 -12.78
C ARG A 30 10.13 -6.66 -11.56
N ARG A 31 8.93 -7.27 -11.67
CA ARG A 31 8.86 -8.73 -11.73
C ARG A 31 7.61 -9.28 -12.41
N ALA A 32 7.81 -9.85 -13.59
CA ALA A 32 7.08 -11.02 -14.03
C ALA A 32 7.62 -12.26 -13.29
N ASP A 33 6.74 -13.17 -12.89
CA ASP A 33 7.05 -14.39 -12.15
C ASP A 33 6.31 -15.58 -12.76
N ALA A 34 7.03 -16.40 -13.52
CA ALA A 34 6.48 -17.56 -14.20
C ALA A 34 5.94 -18.65 -13.24
N THR A 35 6.24 -18.56 -11.93
CA THR A 35 5.68 -19.47 -10.92
C THR A 35 4.28 -19.05 -10.45
N LYS A 36 3.85 -17.81 -10.77
CA LYS A 36 2.56 -17.25 -10.39
C LYS A 36 1.59 -17.32 -11.57
N VAL A 37 0.38 -17.78 -11.32
CA VAL A 37 -0.61 -18.10 -12.38
C VAL A 37 -1.90 -17.27 -12.28
N GLY A 38 -2.05 -16.53 -11.19
CA GLY A 38 -3.20 -15.67 -10.95
C GLY A 38 -3.03 -14.82 -9.70
N TYR A 39 -4.14 -14.23 -9.27
CA TYR A 39 -4.20 -13.28 -8.17
C TYR A 39 -5.39 -13.61 -7.28
N LEU A 40 -5.18 -13.46 -5.98
CA LEU A 40 -6.19 -13.59 -4.94
C LEU A 40 -6.42 -12.21 -4.33
N ASP A 41 -7.64 -11.69 -4.49
CA ASP A 41 -8.09 -10.47 -3.85
C ASP A 41 -8.73 -10.80 -2.50
N PHE A 42 -8.30 -10.08 -1.47
CA PHE A 42 -8.91 -10.00 -0.15
C PHE A 42 -9.66 -8.68 -0.08
N TYR A 43 -10.97 -8.75 0.07
CA TYR A 43 -11.83 -7.58 0.20
C TYR A 43 -12.82 -7.78 1.34
N TRP A 44 -13.54 -6.71 1.66
CA TRP A 44 -14.62 -6.73 2.64
C TRP A 44 -15.91 -6.22 2.03
N LYS A 45 -17.04 -6.50 2.67
CA LYS A 45 -18.37 -6.11 2.21
C LYS A 45 -19.04 -5.19 3.23
N THR A 46 -19.86 -4.25 2.77
CA THR A 46 -20.59 -3.35 3.68
C THR A 46 -21.64 -4.09 4.50
N GLU A 47 -22.20 -5.15 3.92
CA GLU A 47 -23.39 -5.82 4.43
C GLU A 47 -23.15 -6.55 5.76
N ASP A 48 -21.94 -7.09 5.95
CA ASP A 48 -21.57 -7.86 7.14
C ASP A 48 -20.14 -7.60 7.64
N GLU A 49 -19.45 -6.63 7.04
CA GLU A 49 -18.11 -6.15 7.40
C GLU A 49 -17.15 -7.31 7.77
N SER A 50 -17.15 -8.32 6.90
CA SER A 50 -16.34 -9.54 6.97
C SER A 50 -15.44 -9.65 5.74
N VAL A 51 -14.45 -10.55 5.78
CA VAL A 51 -13.45 -10.71 4.71
C VAL A 51 -13.85 -11.81 3.74
N TYR A 52 -13.75 -11.49 2.46
CA TYR A 52 -14.08 -12.34 1.33
C TYR A 52 -12.89 -12.49 0.40
N LEU A 53 -12.98 -13.50 -0.48
CA LEU A 53 -11.96 -13.82 -1.46
C LEU A 53 -12.53 -13.76 -2.88
N ALA A 54 -11.74 -13.24 -3.82
CA ALA A 54 -12.00 -13.37 -5.24
C ALA A 54 -10.72 -13.73 -6.00
N LEU A 55 -10.86 -14.51 -7.05
CA LEU A 55 -9.73 -15.08 -7.80
C LEU A 55 -9.75 -14.56 -9.24
N SER A 56 -8.59 -14.14 -9.75
CA SER A 56 -8.37 -13.84 -11.17
C SER A 56 -7.13 -14.59 -11.67
N ASN A 57 -6.97 -14.68 -12.99
CA ASN A 57 -5.83 -15.37 -13.61
C ASN A 57 -4.98 -14.41 -14.45
N ASN A 58 -3.82 -14.87 -14.89
CA ASN A 58 -2.88 -14.05 -15.66
C ASN A 58 -3.44 -13.56 -17.01
N SER A 59 -4.42 -14.23 -17.61
CA SER A 59 -5.04 -13.79 -18.87
C SER A 59 -5.95 -12.58 -18.67
N ASN A 60 -6.52 -12.41 -17.47
CA ASN A 60 -7.33 -11.25 -17.12
C ASN A 60 -7.12 -10.86 -15.64
N PRO A 61 -6.00 -10.16 -15.31
CA PRO A 61 -5.62 -9.87 -13.92
C PRO A 61 -6.61 -9.04 -13.11
N LEU A 62 -7.56 -8.36 -13.77
CA LEU A 62 -8.57 -7.50 -13.16
C LEU A 62 -9.95 -8.16 -13.07
N ASP A 63 -10.09 -9.39 -13.57
CA ASP A 63 -11.38 -10.09 -13.61
C ASP A 63 -11.53 -11.07 -12.46
N PHE A 64 -11.83 -10.49 -11.30
CA PHE A 64 -11.94 -11.22 -10.05
C PHE A 64 -13.31 -11.88 -9.92
N THR A 65 -13.30 -13.20 -9.77
CA THR A 65 -14.51 -14.00 -9.50
C THR A 65 -14.57 -14.33 -8.01
N PRO A 66 -15.63 -13.95 -7.28
CA PRO A 66 -15.81 -14.36 -5.89
C PRO A 66 -15.76 -15.89 -5.77
N ILE A 67 -15.05 -16.39 -4.76
CA ILE A 67 -14.93 -17.82 -4.45
C ILE A 67 -15.54 -18.13 -3.07
N ASN A 68 -15.40 -19.37 -2.61
CA ASN A 68 -15.95 -19.85 -1.33
C ASN A 68 -17.49 -19.73 -1.24
N GLY A 69 -18.17 -19.93 -2.37
CA GLY A 69 -19.61 -19.78 -2.53
C GLY A 69 -20.10 -18.38 -2.22
N GLY A 70 -19.21 -17.37 -2.32
CA GLY A 70 -19.49 -16.00 -1.92
C GLY A 70 -19.64 -15.79 -0.42
N LYS A 71 -19.13 -16.71 0.42
CA LYS A 71 -19.14 -16.64 1.89
C LYS A 71 -17.82 -16.05 2.43
N PRO A 72 -17.86 -15.40 3.60
CA PRO A 72 -16.65 -14.86 4.20
C PRO A 72 -15.70 -15.99 4.62
N VAL A 73 -14.39 -15.72 4.55
CA VAL A 73 -13.32 -16.59 5.10
C VAL A 73 -12.91 -16.17 6.50
N VAL A 74 -13.20 -14.92 6.88
CA VAL A 74 -13.00 -14.38 8.21
C VAL A 74 -14.17 -13.47 8.55
N SER A 75 -14.78 -13.67 9.71
CA SER A 75 -15.70 -12.73 10.33
C SER A 75 -15.17 -12.38 11.72
N PRO A 76 -14.91 -11.10 12.03
CA PRO A 76 -14.37 -10.70 13.32
C PRO A 76 -15.34 -11.01 14.47
N THR A 77 -14.80 -11.49 15.59
CA THR A 77 -15.53 -11.77 16.83
C THR A 77 -15.15 -10.83 17.97
N LEU A 78 -14.01 -10.11 17.82
CA LEU A 78 -13.52 -9.11 18.76
C LEU A 78 -13.85 -7.68 18.30
N GLY A 79 -13.51 -6.69 19.12
CA GLY A 79 -13.63 -5.27 18.76
C GLY A 79 -15.07 -4.85 18.49
N THR A 80 -15.27 -4.09 17.42
CA THR A 80 -16.59 -3.71 16.90
C THR A 80 -17.30 -4.88 16.23
N LYS A 81 -16.62 -6.01 15.99
CA LYS A 81 -17.09 -7.16 15.20
C LYS A 81 -17.35 -6.80 13.74
N ALA A 82 -16.60 -5.83 13.23
CA ALA A 82 -16.59 -5.40 11.85
C ALA A 82 -15.16 -5.08 11.40
N VAL A 83 -14.79 -5.52 10.21
CA VAL A 83 -13.48 -5.27 9.62
C VAL A 83 -13.58 -4.52 8.30
N ARG A 84 -12.68 -3.57 8.11
CA ARG A 84 -12.52 -2.76 6.89
C ARG A 84 -11.06 -2.72 6.47
N ASP A 85 -10.79 -2.27 5.25
CA ASP A 85 -9.46 -1.92 4.74
C ASP A 85 -8.42 -3.04 4.98
N VAL A 86 -8.65 -4.19 4.37
CA VAL A 86 -7.92 -5.43 4.68
C VAL A 86 -6.62 -5.58 3.88
N SER A 87 -5.52 -5.90 4.57
CA SER A 87 -4.22 -6.15 3.94
C SER A 87 -3.69 -7.57 4.20
N ILE A 88 -3.35 -8.27 3.12
CA ILE A 88 -2.64 -9.55 3.11
C ILE A 88 -1.13 -9.34 3.13
N VAL A 89 -0.45 -9.98 4.08
CA VAL A 89 1.01 -9.92 4.23
C VAL A 89 1.61 -11.31 4.03
N GLU A 90 2.48 -11.46 3.04
CA GLU A 90 3.24 -12.69 2.82
C GLU A 90 4.50 -12.78 3.70
N GLY A 91 4.69 -13.95 4.29
CA GLY A 91 5.87 -14.34 5.06
C GLY A 91 7.19 -14.24 4.28
N VAL A 92 8.20 -13.61 4.88
CA VAL A 92 9.55 -13.44 4.32
C VAL A 92 10.57 -14.20 5.18
N GLY A 93 11.61 -14.74 4.54
CA GLY A 93 12.69 -15.44 5.23
C GLY A 93 12.19 -16.66 6.00
N ARG A 94 12.35 -16.66 7.33
CA ARG A 94 11.93 -17.75 8.23
C ARG A 94 10.41 -17.99 8.24
N ASP A 95 9.62 -16.99 7.85
CA ASP A 95 8.17 -17.06 7.88
C ASP A 95 7.57 -17.39 6.50
N LYS A 96 8.40 -17.72 5.50
CA LYS A 96 7.93 -18.10 4.16
C LYS A 96 6.84 -19.18 4.21
N GLY A 97 5.73 -18.94 3.52
CA GLY A 97 4.54 -19.80 3.54
C GLY A 97 3.63 -19.61 4.76
N LYS A 98 3.86 -18.57 5.55
CA LYS A 98 2.90 -18.01 6.50
C LYS A 98 2.31 -16.72 5.92
N TYR A 99 1.05 -16.47 6.22
CA TYR A 99 0.31 -15.29 5.81
C TYR A 99 -0.31 -14.64 7.04
N TRP A 100 -0.31 -13.32 7.07
CA TRP A 100 -1.10 -12.53 8.02
C TRP A 100 -2.12 -11.72 7.26
N LEU A 101 -3.31 -11.61 7.82
CA LEU A 101 -4.33 -10.69 7.36
C LEU A 101 -4.54 -9.66 8.47
N ILE A 102 -4.46 -8.38 8.11
CA ILE A 102 -4.69 -7.27 9.03
C ILE A 102 -5.82 -6.39 8.51
N GLY A 103 -6.48 -5.66 9.39
CA GLY A 103 -7.58 -4.76 9.00
C GLY A 103 -7.99 -3.79 10.09
N THR A 104 -8.76 -2.79 9.69
CA THR A 104 -9.35 -1.78 10.55
C THR A 104 -10.46 -2.37 11.41
N ASP A 105 -10.47 -2.05 12.71
CA ASP A 105 -11.57 -2.35 13.64
C ASP A 105 -12.56 -1.17 13.68
N LEU A 106 -13.59 -1.24 12.84
CA LEU A 106 -14.60 -0.20 12.69
C LEU A 106 -15.90 -0.78 12.12
N ASP A 107 -16.97 -0.68 12.92
CA ASP A 107 -18.35 -0.75 12.47
C ASP A 107 -18.85 0.71 12.40
N ILE A 108 -19.05 1.23 11.18
CA ILE A 108 -19.49 2.63 11.03
C ILE A 108 -20.98 2.81 11.34
N ASP A 109 -21.78 1.75 11.20
CA ASP A 109 -23.24 1.77 11.37
C ASP A 109 -23.66 1.87 12.84
N THR A 110 -22.78 1.45 13.76
CA THR A 110 -22.97 1.60 15.22
C THR A 110 -22.39 2.90 15.79
N THR A 111 -21.80 3.75 14.95
CA THR A 111 -21.16 5.01 15.35
C THR A 111 -21.40 6.10 14.29
N ASN A 112 -20.53 7.12 14.25
CA ASN A 112 -20.46 8.08 13.15
C ASN A 112 -19.00 8.49 12.93
N TRP A 113 -18.71 9.13 11.80
CA TRP A 113 -17.35 9.51 11.42
C TRP A 113 -16.65 10.43 12.44
N ASP A 114 -17.35 11.38 13.07
CA ASP A 114 -16.73 12.24 14.09
C ASP A 114 -16.32 11.43 15.33
N LYS A 115 -17.22 10.60 15.86
CA LYS A 115 -16.92 9.74 17.01
C LYS A 115 -15.86 8.69 16.69
N ALA A 116 -15.90 8.11 15.49
CA ALA A 116 -14.95 7.09 15.04
C ALA A 116 -13.53 7.66 14.87
N THR A 117 -13.39 8.92 14.47
CA THR A 117 -12.08 9.58 14.41
C THR A 117 -11.57 10.07 15.76
N ARG A 118 -12.48 10.38 16.69
CA ARG A 118 -12.12 10.88 18.03
C ARG A 118 -11.84 9.77 19.02
N THR A 119 -12.64 8.71 19.02
CA THR A 119 -12.66 7.69 20.07
C THR A 119 -12.83 6.28 19.48
N GLY A 120 -12.32 6.08 18.27
CA GLY A 120 -12.34 4.80 17.58
C GLY A 120 -11.34 3.80 18.16
N SER A 121 -11.28 2.63 17.53
CA SER A 121 -10.32 1.60 17.89
C SER A 121 -8.89 2.09 17.69
N ARG A 122 -8.01 1.76 18.63
CA ARG A 122 -6.56 2.03 18.56
C ARG A 122 -5.77 0.76 18.23
N ALA A 123 -6.48 -0.23 17.71
CA ALA A 123 -5.99 -1.56 17.44
C ALA A 123 -6.23 -1.95 15.99
N ILE A 124 -5.44 -2.91 15.54
CA ILE A 124 -5.62 -3.57 14.25
C ILE A 124 -6.06 -5.00 14.51
N PHE A 125 -6.92 -5.52 13.64
CA PHE A 125 -7.13 -6.95 13.58
C PHE A 125 -5.89 -7.64 13.02
N VAL A 126 -5.65 -8.88 13.49
CA VAL A 126 -4.63 -9.78 12.95
C VAL A 126 -5.17 -11.21 12.94
N TRP A 127 -5.09 -11.86 11.79
CA TRP A 127 -5.29 -13.30 11.62
C TRP A 127 -4.08 -13.94 10.97
N GLU A 128 -3.95 -15.27 11.11
CA GLU A 128 -2.84 -16.04 10.55
C GLU A 128 -3.34 -17.22 9.72
N SER A 129 -2.68 -17.48 8.60
CA SER A 129 -2.92 -18.66 7.75
C SER A 129 -1.61 -19.24 7.20
N ARG A 130 -1.66 -20.51 6.77
CA ARG A 130 -0.59 -21.18 6.00
C ARG A 130 -1.07 -21.66 4.63
N ASP A 131 -2.35 -21.57 4.34
CA ASP A 131 -2.98 -22.06 3.12
C ASP A 131 -3.87 -21.03 2.42
N LEU A 132 -4.00 -19.82 2.98
CA LEU A 132 -4.86 -18.71 2.53
C LEU A 132 -6.37 -18.96 2.67
N ILE A 133 -6.75 -20.14 3.17
CA ILE A 133 -8.13 -20.61 3.25
C ILE A 133 -8.60 -20.63 4.70
N HIS A 134 -7.82 -21.28 5.57
CA HIS A 134 -8.13 -21.40 6.98
C HIS A 134 -7.38 -20.32 7.75
N TRP A 135 -8.16 -19.44 8.37
CA TRP A 135 -7.68 -18.31 9.15
C TRP A 135 -7.91 -18.56 10.63
N THR A 136 -6.88 -18.34 11.43
CA THR A 136 -6.88 -18.64 12.87
C THR A 136 -6.21 -17.53 13.67
N ASN A 137 -6.23 -17.65 14.99
CA ASN A 137 -5.56 -16.74 15.92
C ASN A 137 -6.01 -15.28 15.76
N GLU A 138 -7.32 -15.05 15.67
CA GLU A 138 -7.88 -13.69 15.71
C GLU A 138 -7.32 -12.93 16.92
N ARG A 139 -6.75 -11.76 16.66
CA ARG A 139 -6.29 -10.83 17.67
C ARG A 139 -6.72 -9.43 17.29
N LEU A 140 -7.10 -8.65 18.30
CA LEU A 140 -7.21 -7.21 18.20
C LEU A 140 -6.00 -6.59 18.94
N THR A 141 -5.00 -6.14 18.18
CA THR A 141 -3.71 -5.71 18.75
C THR A 141 -3.65 -4.19 18.80
N THR A 142 -3.63 -3.62 20.01
CA THR A 142 -3.45 -2.18 20.21
C THR A 142 -2.06 -1.75 19.77
N VAL A 143 -1.98 -0.82 18.81
CA VAL A 143 -0.71 -0.34 18.22
C VAL A 143 -0.46 1.14 18.47
N GLU A 144 -1.43 1.87 19.02
CA GLU A 144 -1.28 3.27 19.43
C GLU A 144 -1.69 3.54 20.88
N ASP A 145 -1.14 4.62 21.44
CA ASP A 145 -1.39 5.04 22.81
C ASP A 145 -2.74 5.74 23.01
N ALA A 146 -3.06 6.13 24.25
CA ALA A 146 -4.34 6.72 24.62
C ALA A 146 -4.61 8.10 24.02
N THR A 147 -3.60 8.77 23.46
CA THR A 147 -3.77 10.08 22.81
C THR A 147 -4.23 9.97 21.36
N ALA A 148 -4.17 8.77 20.76
CA ALA A 148 -4.67 8.52 19.42
C ALA A 148 -6.20 8.45 19.41
N GLY A 149 -6.81 9.08 18.40
CA GLY A 149 -8.24 9.02 18.18
C GLY A 149 -8.72 7.73 17.52
N MET A 150 -7.89 7.13 16.66
CA MET A 150 -8.19 5.91 15.90
C MET A 150 -6.94 5.32 15.23
N VAL A 151 -7.06 4.09 14.74
CA VAL A 151 -6.07 3.39 13.90
C VAL A 151 -6.79 2.80 12.70
N TRP A 152 -6.51 3.31 11.50
CA TRP A 152 -7.23 2.95 10.26
C TRP A 152 -6.32 2.56 9.10
N ALA A 153 -6.87 1.77 8.18
CA ALA A 153 -6.26 1.27 6.95
C ALA A 153 -4.84 0.73 7.17
N PRO A 154 -4.68 -0.29 8.02
CA PRO A 154 -3.36 -0.84 8.26
C PRO A 154 -2.86 -1.66 7.07
N ASP A 155 -1.61 -1.44 6.70
CA ASP A 155 -0.91 -2.23 5.69
C ASP A 155 0.54 -2.47 6.16
N ALA A 156 1.22 -3.44 5.56
CA ALA A 156 2.56 -3.82 5.97
C ALA A 156 3.44 -4.22 4.80
N ILE A 157 4.71 -3.83 4.90
CA ILE A 157 5.74 -4.18 3.94
C ILE A 157 6.99 -4.68 4.67
N TRP A 158 7.69 -5.65 4.08
CA TRP A 158 8.98 -6.08 4.61
C TRP A 158 10.03 -4.97 4.46
N ASP A 159 10.61 -4.54 5.57
CA ASP A 159 11.74 -3.62 5.61
C ASP A 159 13.05 -4.44 5.63
N PRO A 160 13.78 -4.53 4.50
CA PRO A 160 15.01 -5.30 4.43
C PRO A 160 16.13 -4.74 5.30
N LYS A 161 16.12 -3.43 5.60
CA LYS A 161 17.15 -2.80 6.46
C LYS A 161 16.93 -3.14 7.93
N ALA A 162 15.67 -3.19 8.36
CA ALA A 162 15.32 -3.57 9.73
C ALA A 162 15.24 -5.09 9.95
N GLY A 163 15.07 -5.87 8.87
CA GLY A 163 14.81 -7.31 8.95
C GLY A 163 13.48 -7.61 9.66
N LYS A 164 12.48 -6.75 9.47
CA LYS A 164 11.16 -6.79 10.11
C LYS A 164 10.10 -6.26 9.15
N TYR A 165 8.84 -6.53 9.45
CA TYR A 165 7.72 -5.87 8.78
C TYR A 165 7.56 -4.46 9.34
N LEU A 166 7.52 -3.47 8.45
CA LEU A 166 7.03 -2.13 8.76
C LEU A 166 5.52 -2.17 8.56
N VAL A 167 4.77 -2.01 9.65
CA VAL A 167 3.31 -1.90 9.64
C VAL A 167 2.97 -0.43 9.82
N HIS A 168 2.08 0.09 8.99
CA HIS A 168 1.67 1.50 9.04
C HIS A 168 0.16 1.64 9.01
N TRP A 169 -0.34 2.77 9.52
CA TRP A 169 -1.76 3.08 9.61
C TRP A 169 -1.97 4.59 9.72
N ALA A 170 -3.19 5.05 9.42
CA ALA A 170 -3.61 6.43 9.68
C ALA A 170 -4.09 6.61 11.13
N SER A 171 -3.75 7.76 11.72
CA SER A 171 -4.21 8.16 13.07
C SER A 171 -4.20 9.68 13.22
N ARG A 172 -5.02 10.22 14.13
CA ARG A 172 -4.92 11.60 14.64
C ARG A 172 -4.72 11.60 16.15
N PHE A 173 -4.18 12.68 16.70
CA PHE A 173 -3.81 12.74 18.11
C PHE A 173 -4.42 13.93 18.83
N TYR A 174 -4.68 13.76 20.13
CA TYR A 174 -5.17 14.79 21.04
C TYR A 174 -4.15 15.09 22.13
N ALA A 175 -4.34 16.22 22.83
CA ALA A 175 -3.47 16.55 23.95
C ALA A 175 -3.62 15.47 25.05
N ALA A 176 -2.51 15.10 25.71
CA ALA A 176 -2.55 14.11 26.79
C ALA A 176 -3.50 14.49 27.95
N THR A 177 -3.81 15.78 28.09
CA THR A 177 -4.78 16.30 29.07
C THR A 177 -6.23 16.22 28.61
N ASP A 178 -6.50 16.06 27.31
CA ASP A 178 -7.83 15.88 26.74
C ASP A 178 -8.15 14.38 26.64
N THR A 179 -8.30 13.71 27.77
CA THR A 179 -8.50 12.25 27.82
C THR A 179 -9.79 11.77 27.18
N ASN A 180 -10.72 12.68 26.85
CA ASN A 180 -12.01 12.38 26.22
C ASN A 180 -12.05 12.80 24.74
N HIS A 181 -10.96 13.35 24.20
CA HIS A 181 -10.83 13.79 22.80
C HIS A 181 -11.95 14.76 22.35
N THR A 182 -12.35 15.64 23.26
CA THR A 182 -13.44 16.63 23.05
C THR A 182 -12.95 17.93 22.41
N GLY A 183 -11.66 18.22 22.57
CA GLY A 183 -11.01 19.40 22.01
C GLY A 183 -10.63 19.25 20.55
N THR A 184 -9.79 20.19 20.09
CA THR A 184 -9.18 20.15 18.77
C THR A 184 -8.05 19.13 18.75
N PRO A 185 -7.97 18.25 17.73
CA PRO A 185 -6.83 17.36 17.60
C PRO A 185 -5.54 18.16 17.39
N THR A 186 -4.46 17.68 17.98
CA THR A 186 -3.10 18.25 17.88
C THR A 186 -2.43 17.96 16.53
N THR A 187 -3.00 17.04 15.75
CA THR A 187 -2.55 16.70 14.39
C THR A 187 -3.77 16.59 13.46
N THR A 188 -3.54 16.70 12.15
CA THR A 188 -4.45 16.10 11.17
C THR A 188 -4.34 14.57 11.25
N ASP A 189 -5.06 13.84 10.39
CA ASP A 189 -4.72 12.43 10.19
C ASP A 189 -3.34 12.36 9.55
N ILE A 190 -2.48 11.54 10.14
CA ILE A 190 -1.09 11.34 9.74
C ILE A 190 -0.82 9.84 9.66
N ILE A 191 0.22 9.47 8.92
CA ILE A 191 0.63 8.07 8.86
C ILE A 191 1.63 7.79 9.98
N ARG A 192 1.32 6.75 10.74
CA ARG A 192 2.11 6.19 11.83
C ARG A 192 2.65 4.83 11.39
N TYR A 193 3.73 4.38 12.02
CA TYR A 193 4.28 3.06 11.77
C TYR A 193 4.92 2.45 13.02
N ALA A 194 4.99 1.12 13.03
CA ALA A 194 5.83 0.36 13.95
C ALA A 194 6.39 -0.87 13.22
N HIS A 195 7.53 -1.38 13.70
CA HIS A 195 8.08 -2.63 13.20
C HIS A 195 7.60 -3.82 14.05
N THR A 196 7.36 -4.95 13.38
CA THR A 196 7.09 -6.25 14.01
C THR A 196 7.78 -7.38 13.26
N SER A 197 8.06 -8.48 13.94
CA SER A 197 8.50 -9.74 13.31
C SER A 197 7.43 -10.82 13.31
N ASP A 198 6.32 -10.61 14.01
CA ASP A 198 5.35 -11.69 14.29
C ASP A 198 3.88 -11.24 14.28
N PHE A 199 3.61 -9.93 14.11
CA PHE A 199 2.28 -9.32 14.24
C PHE A 199 1.63 -9.60 15.61
N LYS A 200 2.46 -9.65 16.65
CA LYS A 200 2.04 -9.70 18.07
C LYS A 200 2.74 -8.61 18.86
N THR A 201 4.06 -8.51 18.69
CA THR A 201 4.89 -7.53 19.38
C THR A 201 5.32 -6.46 18.40
N PHE A 202 5.00 -5.21 18.72
CA PHE A 202 5.33 -4.05 17.91
C PHE A 202 6.34 -3.18 18.66
N THR A 203 7.23 -2.53 17.91
CA THR A 203 8.01 -1.42 18.47
C THR A 203 7.09 -0.27 18.86
N LYS A 204 7.60 0.68 19.66
CA LYS A 204 6.87 1.92 19.90
C LYS A 204 6.58 2.62 18.56
N PRO A 205 5.33 3.07 18.31
CA PRO A 205 4.99 3.69 17.04
C PRO A 205 5.67 5.05 16.85
N GLN A 206 6.00 5.38 15.62
CA GLN A 206 6.63 6.63 15.19
C GLN A 206 5.85 7.24 14.03
N THR A 207 6.07 8.54 13.77
CA THR A 207 5.45 9.21 12.62
C THR A 207 6.19 8.82 11.37
N TYR A 208 5.46 8.38 10.34
CA TYR A 208 5.99 8.09 9.01
C TYR A 208 5.78 9.26 8.06
N ILE A 209 4.54 9.77 7.97
CA ILE A 209 4.17 10.89 7.09
C ILE A 209 3.31 11.87 7.86
N ASP A 210 3.72 13.14 7.89
CA ASP A 210 2.96 14.23 8.51
C ASP A 210 3.24 15.53 7.76
N HIS A 211 2.25 15.97 6.98
CA HIS A 211 2.31 17.25 6.24
C HIS A 211 1.86 18.46 7.06
N LYS A 212 1.49 18.27 8.34
CA LYS A 212 1.04 19.27 9.32
C LYS A 212 -0.24 20.03 8.98
N THR A 213 -0.59 20.10 7.72
CA THR A 213 -1.58 21.01 7.13
C THR A 213 -2.65 20.28 6.35
N SER A 214 -2.58 18.95 6.28
CA SER A 214 -3.52 18.13 5.54
C SER A 214 -3.56 16.71 6.07
N THR A 215 -4.76 16.14 6.13
CA THR A 215 -5.00 14.73 6.37
C THR A 215 -4.29 13.87 5.32
N ILE A 216 -3.71 12.76 5.78
CA ILE A 216 -3.11 11.70 4.98
C ILE A 216 -3.65 10.37 5.49
N ILE A 217 -4.26 9.58 4.61
CA ILE A 217 -4.82 8.26 4.90
C ILE A 217 -4.51 7.26 3.78
N ASP A 218 -4.86 6.01 3.99
CA ASP A 218 -4.82 4.93 3.00
C ASP A 218 -3.46 4.81 2.31
N LEU A 219 -2.39 4.82 3.10
CA LEU A 219 -1.06 4.58 2.57
C LEU A 219 -1.00 3.14 2.05
N SER A 220 -0.38 2.95 0.88
CA SER A 220 0.12 1.66 0.41
C SER A 220 1.48 1.84 -0.25
N ILE A 221 2.28 0.77 -0.27
CA ILE A 221 3.67 0.83 -0.75
C ILE A 221 3.94 -0.34 -1.70
N LEU A 222 4.31 -0.02 -2.93
CA LEU A 222 4.83 -0.97 -3.91
C LEU A 222 6.37 -0.97 -3.87
N ARG A 223 6.95 -2.13 -3.57
CA ARG A 223 8.40 -2.35 -3.72
C ARG A 223 8.75 -2.54 -5.19
N VAL A 224 9.71 -1.77 -5.68
CA VAL A 224 10.27 -1.93 -7.04
C VAL A 224 11.53 -2.78 -6.98
N ASP A 225 12.43 -2.49 -6.04
CA ASP A 225 13.65 -3.27 -5.80
C ASP A 225 14.07 -3.15 -4.32
N ASP A 226 15.32 -3.44 -3.97
CA ASP A 226 15.82 -3.38 -2.59
C ASP A 226 15.86 -1.95 -2.01
N ASN A 227 15.97 -0.94 -2.87
CA ASN A 227 16.11 0.47 -2.50
C ASN A 227 15.02 1.38 -3.07
N THR A 228 14.34 0.96 -4.14
CA THR A 228 13.30 1.74 -4.81
C THR A 228 11.91 1.31 -4.38
N PHE A 229 11.12 2.28 -3.94
CA PHE A 229 9.75 2.10 -3.50
C PHE A 229 8.86 3.19 -4.11
N VAL A 230 7.63 2.83 -4.44
CA VAL A 230 6.58 3.76 -4.82
C VAL A 230 5.50 3.68 -3.76
N ARG A 231 5.03 4.82 -3.27
CA ARG A 231 3.92 4.88 -2.32
C ARG A 231 2.75 5.63 -2.90
N PHE A 232 1.57 5.24 -2.44
CA PHE A 232 0.30 5.85 -2.79
C PHE A 232 -0.44 6.20 -1.50
N TYR A 233 -1.11 7.34 -1.45
CA TYR A 233 -1.93 7.71 -0.30
C TYR A 233 -2.97 8.76 -0.70
N VAL A 234 -4.03 8.88 0.09
CA VAL A 234 -5.01 9.96 -0.06
C VAL A 234 -4.55 11.18 0.74
N SER A 235 -4.68 12.37 0.15
CA SER A 235 -4.34 13.62 0.82
C SER A 235 -5.47 14.61 0.74
N GLY A 236 -5.78 15.30 1.84
CA GLY A 236 -6.77 16.39 1.86
C GLY A 236 -6.41 17.62 1.01
N LYS A 237 -5.26 17.65 0.33
CA LYS A 237 -4.85 18.74 -0.58
C LYS A 237 -5.26 18.53 -2.03
N VAL A 238 -5.58 17.30 -2.41
CA VAL A 238 -5.93 16.93 -3.79
C VAL A 238 -7.13 15.99 -3.76
N SER A 239 -7.84 15.88 -4.87
CA SER A 239 -9.11 15.14 -4.90
C SER A 239 -8.96 13.64 -5.21
N GLY A 240 -7.73 13.12 -5.36
CA GLY A 240 -7.45 11.72 -5.66
C GLY A 240 -6.12 11.27 -5.04
N PRO A 241 -5.74 9.99 -5.19
CA PRO A 241 -4.52 9.48 -4.59
C PRO A 241 -3.26 10.18 -5.14
N VAL A 242 -2.30 10.40 -4.25
CA VAL A 242 -0.98 10.93 -4.56
C VAL A 242 -0.01 9.77 -4.79
N VAL A 243 0.96 9.95 -5.69
CA VAL A 243 2.06 9.01 -5.91
C VAL A 243 3.40 9.67 -5.59
N GLU A 244 4.27 8.96 -4.88
CA GLU A 244 5.64 9.40 -4.61
C GLU A 244 6.62 8.25 -4.72
N VAL A 245 7.87 8.56 -5.04
CA VAL A 245 8.93 7.58 -5.28
C VAL A 245 10.11 7.86 -4.38
N SER A 246 10.61 6.82 -3.73
CA SER A 246 11.93 6.83 -3.08
C SER A 246 12.88 5.90 -3.80
N ARG A 247 14.15 6.32 -3.92
CA ARG A 247 15.25 5.53 -4.51
C ARG A 247 16.33 5.17 -3.49
N ASN A 248 16.09 5.42 -2.21
CA ASN A 248 17.04 5.18 -1.12
C ASN A 248 16.41 4.50 0.11
N GLY A 249 15.31 3.77 -0.10
CA GLY A 249 14.63 2.92 0.88
C GLY A 249 13.34 3.52 1.44
N LEU A 250 12.66 2.77 2.29
CA LEU A 250 11.38 3.16 2.92
C LEU A 250 11.48 4.51 3.69
N PHE A 251 12.59 4.74 4.37
CA PHE A 251 12.87 6.01 5.09
C PHE A 251 13.75 6.97 4.29
N GLY A 252 13.77 6.80 2.96
CA GLY A 252 14.52 7.62 2.04
C GLY A 252 13.86 8.98 1.78
N ASN A 253 14.43 9.70 0.80
CA ASN A 253 13.79 10.89 0.26
C ASN A 253 12.64 10.44 -0.65
N TRP A 254 11.45 11.00 -0.44
CA TRP A 254 10.27 10.75 -1.24
C TRP A 254 10.02 11.94 -2.16
N VAL A 255 9.90 11.69 -3.45
CA VAL A 255 9.73 12.72 -4.47
C VAL A 255 8.47 12.43 -5.26
N THR A 256 7.60 13.43 -5.39
CA THR A 256 6.48 13.38 -6.35
C THR A 256 7.04 13.42 -7.77
N PRO A 257 6.83 12.37 -8.58
CA PRO A 257 7.29 12.37 -9.97
C PRO A 257 6.40 13.28 -10.84
N SER A 258 6.78 13.49 -12.10
CA SER A 258 6.02 14.35 -13.03
C SER A 258 4.71 13.73 -13.54
N GLY A 259 4.59 12.41 -13.48
CA GLY A 259 3.38 11.69 -13.87
C GLY A 259 2.28 11.78 -12.81
N THR A 260 1.08 11.32 -13.19
CA THR A 260 -0.09 11.32 -12.33
C THR A 260 -0.92 10.04 -12.51
N ILE A 261 -1.80 9.78 -11.54
CA ILE A 261 -2.87 8.80 -11.68
C ILE A 261 -4.03 9.50 -12.39
N GLN A 262 -4.19 9.24 -13.68
CA GLN A 262 -5.11 9.99 -14.54
C GLN A 262 -6.57 9.72 -14.16
N ASN A 263 -7.42 10.75 -14.15
CA ASN A 263 -8.86 10.60 -13.87
C ASN A 263 -9.19 9.95 -12.51
N SER A 264 -8.36 10.18 -11.49
CA SER A 264 -8.45 9.54 -10.17
C SER A 264 -9.17 10.37 -9.10
N THR A 265 -9.90 11.42 -9.50
CA THR A 265 -10.71 12.23 -8.58
C THR A 265 -11.80 11.37 -7.92
N HIS A 266 -11.98 11.54 -6.60
CA HIS A 266 -12.95 10.82 -5.75
C HIS A 266 -12.67 9.32 -5.58
N PHE A 267 -11.40 8.92 -5.67
CA PHE A 267 -10.94 7.58 -5.33
C PHE A 267 -10.03 7.60 -4.08
N GLU A 268 -10.11 6.52 -3.31
CA GLU A 268 -9.35 6.26 -2.09
C GLU A 268 -8.89 4.80 -2.04
N GLY A 269 -8.28 4.37 -0.94
CA GLY A 269 -7.80 2.99 -0.79
C GLY A 269 -6.94 2.47 -1.93
N PRO A 270 -5.85 3.17 -2.33
CA PRO A 270 -5.00 2.72 -3.42
C PRO A 270 -4.31 1.40 -3.04
N TYR A 271 -4.44 0.36 -3.87
CA TYR A 271 -3.74 -0.90 -3.71
C TYR A 271 -2.98 -1.30 -4.99
N PRO A 272 -1.64 -1.17 -5.00
CA PRO A 272 -0.83 -1.53 -6.14
C PRO A 272 -0.38 -3.00 -6.12
N PHE A 273 -0.33 -3.65 -7.28
CA PHE A 273 0.25 -5.00 -7.43
C PHE A 273 0.93 -5.20 -8.78
N TRP A 274 1.96 -6.04 -8.82
CA TRP A 274 2.73 -6.34 -10.03
C TRP A 274 1.98 -7.31 -10.96
N ASP A 275 2.13 -7.12 -12.26
CA ASP A 275 1.71 -8.09 -13.27
C ASP A 275 2.67 -9.29 -13.28
N ASN A 276 2.12 -10.51 -13.14
CA ASN A 276 2.88 -11.75 -13.11
C ASN A 276 3.54 -12.09 -14.47
N VAL A 277 3.07 -11.53 -15.59
CA VAL A 277 3.48 -11.92 -16.95
C VAL A 277 4.39 -10.88 -17.59
N GLN A 278 4.02 -9.60 -17.48
CA GLN A 278 4.74 -8.51 -18.12
C GLN A 278 5.63 -7.78 -17.10
N SER A 279 6.94 -7.92 -17.31
CA SER A 279 7.94 -7.21 -16.51
C SER A 279 7.68 -5.71 -16.48
N GLY A 280 7.69 -5.13 -15.28
CA GLY A 280 7.57 -3.69 -15.08
C GLY A 280 6.16 -3.13 -15.22
N LYS A 281 5.20 -3.98 -15.58
CA LYS A 281 3.79 -3.62 -15.55
C LYS A 281 3.22 -3.84 -14.16
N ALA A 282 2.53 -2.84 -13.65
CA ALA A 282 1.78 -2.92 -12.40
C ALA A 282 0.36 -2.40 -12.60
N TYR A 283 -0.54 -2.91 -11.78
CA TYR A 283 -1.89 -2.43 -11.63
C TYR A 283 -1.99 -1.63 -10.34
N LEU A 284 -2.90 -0.67 -10.32
CA LEU A 284 -3.36 0.04 -9.13
C LEU A 284 -4.87 -0.04 -9.13
N VAL A 285 -5.48 -0.57 -8.07
CA VAL A 285 -6.92 -0.51 -7.87
C VAL A 285 -7.23 0.46 -6.73
N CYS A 286 -8.27 1.27 -6.90
CA CYS A 286 -8.70 2.21 -5.86
C CYS A 286 -10.21 2.08 -5.65
N ASP A 287 -10.64 2.23 -4.41
CA ASP A 287 -12.04 2.27 -4.02
C ASP A 287 -12.65 3.65 -4.30
N LYS A 288 -13.95 3.68 -4.54
CA LYS A 288 -14.66 4.95 -4.74
C LYS A 288 -15.03 5.53 -3.37
N VAL A 289 -14.68 6.80 -3.16
CA VAL A 289 -14.94 7.49 -1.89
C VAL A 289 -16.43 7.37 -1.50
N GLY A 290 -16.67 6.94 -0.27
CA GLY A 290 -18.00 6.86 0.32
C GLY A 290 -18.54 5.43 0.42
N SER A 291 -19.85 5.27 0.23
CA SER A 291 -20.55 3.99 0.42
C SER A 291 -20.79 3.21 -0.87
N VAL A 292 -20.37 3.73 -2.01
CA VAL A 292 -20.56 3.08 -3.31
C VAL A 292 -19.49 2.01 -3.48
N THR A 293 -19.90 0.74 -3.44
CA THR A 293 -19.01 -0.39 -3.68
C THR A 293 -18.47 -0.40 -5.11
N GLY A 294 -17.21 -0.80 -5.26
CA GLY A 294 -16.57 -1.09 -6.54
C GLY A 294 -15.21 -0.43 -6.69
N LEU A 295 -14.21 -1.23 -7.08
CA LEU A 295 -12.88 -0.72 -7.38
C LEU A 295 -12.78 -0.24 -8.83
N SER A 296 -11.94 0.77 -9.06
CA SER A 296 -11.50 1.19 -10.39
C SER A 296 -10.03 0.86 -10.61
N PRO A 297 -9.63 0.39 -11.79
CA PRO A 297 -8.25 0.00 -12.06
C PRO A 297 -7.49 1.02 -12.91
N TRP A 298 -6.19 1.10 -12.66
CA TRP A 298 -5.18 1.76 -13.47
C TRP A 298 -4.03 0.81 -13.75
N VAL A 299 -3.25 1.12 -14.78
CA VAL A 299 -2.05 0.38 -15.17
C VAL A 299 -0.89 1.33 -15.41
N SER A 300 0.32 0.86 -15.10
CA SER A 300 1.57 1.53 -15.44
C SER A 300 2.59 0.51 -15.91
N THR A 301 3.43 0.88 -16.87
CA THR A 301 4.62 0.12 -17.28
C THR A 301 5.93 0.76 -16.79
N ASP A 302 5.83 1.87 -16.07
CA ASP A 302 6.91 2.50 -15.30
C ASP A 302 6.30 3.21 -14.10
N VAL A 303 6.17 2.46 -13.01
CA VAL A 303 5.60 2.97 -11.75
C VAL A 303 6.41 4.13 -11.17
N THR A 304 7.70 4.27 -11.52
CA THR A 304 8.57 5.32 -11.00
C THR A 304 8.38 6.66 -11.71
N SER A 305 7.71 6.67 -12.86
CA SER A 305 7.21 7.88 -13.51
C SER A 305 6.02 8.49 -12.79
N GLY A 306 5.35 7.72 -11.92
CA GLY A 306 4.06 8.07 -11.31
C GLY A 306 2.88 8.11 -12.27
N THR A 307 3.08 7.77 -13.55
CA THR A 307 2.00 7.75 -14.53
C THR A 307 1.23 6.44 -14.42
N PHE A 308 -0.05 6.53 -14.09
CA PHE A 308 -1.00 5.44 -14.08
C PHE A 308 -2.19 5.84 -14.96
N THR A 309 -2.44 5.06 -16.02
CA THR A 309 -3.53 5.31 -16.97
C THR A 309 -4.72 4.40 -16.65
N PRO A 310 -5.97 4.85 -16.85
CA PRO A 310 -7.13 4.01 -16.57
C PRO A 310 -7.03 2.69 -17.34
N ALA A 311 -7.21 1.58 -16.63
CA ALA A 311 -7.36 0.27 -17.23
C ALA A 311 -8.86 0.01 -17.44
N SER A 312 -9.20 -0.81 -18.42
CA SER A 312 -10.57 -1.20 -18.71
C SER A 312 -10.79 -2.69 -18.48
N GLY A 313 -12.04 -3.05 -18.22
CA GLY A 313 -12.47 -4.43 -18.01
C GLY A 313 -12.26 -4.93 -16.58
N GLY A 314 -12.66 -6.18 -16.38
CA GLY A 314 -12.61 -6.86 -15.09
C GLY A 314 -13.87 -6.73 -14.25
N ASN A 315 -14.12 -7.73 -13.42
CA ASN A 315 -15.16 -7.74 -12.41
C ASN A 315 -14.61 -7.20 -11.08
N LEU A 316 -14.82 -5.91 -10.85
CA LEU A 316 -14.37 -5.18 -9.66
C LEU A 316 -15.52 -4.56 -8.85
N GLY A 317 -16.76 -4.69 -9.33
CA GLY A 317 -17.91 -3.94 -8.83
C GLY A 317 -18.41 -4.37 -7.44
N ALA A 318 -18.00 -5.55 -6.96
CA ALA A 318 -18.35 -6.05 -5.63
C ALA A 318 -17.23 -5.86 -4.60
N LEU A 319 -16.05 -5.41 -5.02
CA LEU A 319 -14.85 -5.30 -4.20
C LEU A 319 -14.76 -3.91 -3.55
N ARG A 320 -14.11 -3.86 -2.39
CA ARG A 320 -13.85 -2.66 -1.57
C ARG A 320 -12.38 -2.63 -1.19
N HIS A 321 -11.93 -1.51 -0.63
CA HIS A 321 -10.55 -1.31 -0.17
C HIS A 321 -9.97 -2.54 0.54
N GLY A 322 -9.02 -3.18 -0.15
CA GLY A 322 -8.49 -4.48 0.20
C GLY A 322 -7.09 -4.66 -0.36
N SER A 323 -6.73 -5.90 -0.67
CA SER A 323 -5.38 -6.25 -1.12
C SER A 323 -5.33 -7.48 -2.02
N VAL A 324 -4.32 -7.56 -2.87
CA VAL A 324 -4.17 -8.55 -3.94
C VAL A 324 -2.83 -9.29 -3.78
N LEU A 325 -2.89 -10.62 -3.71
CA LEU A 325 -1.75 -11.51 -3.61
C LEU A 325 -1.58 -12.34 -4.89
N SER A 326 -0.40 -12.31 -5.51
CA SER A 326 -0.07 -13.26 -6.59
C SER A 326 0.04 -14.69 -6.06
N VAL A 327 -0.65 -15.63 -6.70
CA VAL A 327 -0.72 -17.04 -6.25
C VAL A 327 -0.01 -18.00 -7.20
N THR A 328 0.60 -19.04 -6.64
CA THR A 328 1.17 -20.18 -7.38
C THR A 328 0.08 -21.11 -7.90
N GLN A 329 0.39 -22.02 -8.82
CA GLN A 329 -0.58 -23.02 -9.31
C GLN A 329 -1.22 -23.81 -8.17
N LYS A 330 -0.42 -24.32 -7.23
CA LYS A 330 -0.92 -25.08 -6.08
C LYS A 330 -1.92 -24.27 -5.24
N GLN A 331 -1.64 -22.99 -5.01
CA GLN A 331 -2.53 -22.10 -4.27
C GLN A 331 -3.80 -21.82 -5.07
N TYR A 332 -3.67 -21.49 -6.35
CA TYR A 332 -4.78 -21.23 -7.26
C TYR A 332 -5.76 -22.41 -7.28
N ASP A 333 -5.27 -23.63 -7.46
CA ASP A 333 -6.11 -24.83 -7.52
C ASP A 333 -6.85 -25.08 -6.20
N ALA A 334 -6.16 -24.88 -5.06
CA ALA A 334 -6.77 -25.04 -3.74
C ALA A 334 -7.87 -23.98 -3.47
N LEU A 335 -7.65 -22.74 -3.89
CA LEU A 335 -8.61 -21.64 -3.76
C LEU A 335 -9.82 -21.83 -4.70
N ALA A 336 -9.58 -22.22 -5.95
CA ALA A 336 -10.63 -22.50 -6.93
C ALA A 336 -11.52 -23.67 -6.50
N ALA A 337 -11.00 -24.60 -5.69
CA ALA A 337 -11.76 -25.72 -5.15
C ALA A 337 -12.75 -25.33 -4.02
N LEU A 338 -12.72 -24.08 -3.53
CA LEU A 338 -13.66 -23.60 -2.51
C LEU A 338 -15.10 -23.42 -3.02
N GLY A 339 -15.30 -23.49 -4.34
CA GLY A 339 -16.61 -23.33 -4.99
C GLY A 339 -17.00 -21.89 -5.20
#